data_AF-A0AAW2CHG6-F1
#
_entry.id   AF-A0AAW2CHG6-F1
#
_cell.length_a   1.000
_cell.length_b   1.000
_cell.length_c   1.000
_cell.angle_alpha   90.00
_cell.angle_beta   90.00
_cell.angle_gamma   90.00
#
_symmetry.space_group_name_H-M   'P 1'
#
loop_
_entity.id
_entity.type
_entity.pdbx_description
1 polymer ?
#
loop_
_entity_poly.entity_id
_entity_poly.type
_entity_poly.pdbx_seq_one_letter_code
_entity_poly.pdbx_strand_id
1 'polypeptide(L)'
;MRRAFELAFSTTYAFAGVQPHFLEVDHVDFFKPVDVGNFLRFKSCVLYTELENPAEPLINVEVVAHVTRPEFRRSEDKAGECIL
;
A
#
# COMPACT_ATOMS: atom_id res chain seq x y z
N MET A 1 -1.98 -5.75 -9.64
CA MET A 1 -1.80 -4.46 -8.93
C MET A 1 -3.08 -3.64 -8.69
N ARG A 2 -4.20 -3.89 -9.40
CA ARG A 2 -5.47 -3.17 -9.18
C ARG A 2 -5.94 -3.10 -7.71
N ARG A 3 -5.82 -4.19 -6.95
CA ARG A 3 -6.22 -4.23 -5.53
C ARG A 3 -5.40 -3.30 -4.64
N ALA A 4 -4.10 -3.17 -4.92
CA ALA A 4 -3.24 -2.25 -4.17
C ALA A 4 -3.65 -0.80 -4.43
N PHE A 5 -3.92 -0.46 -5.69
CA PHE A 5 -4.43 0.86 -6.07
C PHE A 5 -5.78 1.17 -5.41
N GLU A 6 -6.75 0.24 -5.46
CA GLU A 6 -8.06 0.42 -4.82
C GLU A 6 -7.93 0.65 -3.30
N LEU A 7 -7.00 -0.06 -2.65
CA LEU A 7 -6.71 0.13 -1.23
C LEU A 7 -6.03 1.48 -0.96
N ALA A 8 -5.03 1.87 -1.75
CA ALA A 8 -4.36 3.17 -1.61
C ALA A 8 -5.37 4.32 -1.74
N PHE A 9 -6.21 4.27 -2.77
CA PHE A 9 -7.28 5.25 -2.99
C PHE A 9 -8.23 5.34 -1.79
N SER A 10 -8.62 4.19 -1.23
CA SER A 10 -9.50 4.13 -0.06
C SER A 10 -8.82 4.71 1.19
N THR A 11 -7.54 4.42 1.40
CA THR A 11 -6.74 4.98 2.50
C THR A 11 -6.61 6.50 2.37
N THR A 12 -6.29 7.00 1.17
CA THR A 12 -6.20 8.44 0.92
C THR A 12 -7.53 9.14 1.14
N TYR A 13 -8.64 8.55 0.67
CA TYR A 13 -9.97 9.08 0.93
C TYR A 13 -10.22 9.15 2.44
N ALA A 14 -10.03 8.04 3.16
CA ALA A 14 -10.28 7.97 4.60
C ALA A 14 -9.43 8.96 5.40
N PHE A 15 -8.18 9.21 4.97
CA PHE A 15 -7.28 10.17 5.59
C PHE A 15 -7.65 11.63 5.27
N ALA A 16 -7.91 11.95 4.01
CA ALA A 16 -8.19 13.31 3.56
C ALA A 16 -9.63 13.78 3.81
N GLY A 17 -10.56 12.83 3.97
CA GLY A 17 -11.99 13.11 4.11
C GLY A 17 -12.69 13.59 2.83
N VAL A 18 -11.98 13.62 1.70
CA VAL A 18 -12.46 14.06 0.39
C VAL A 18 -12.01 13.07 -0.69
N GLN A 19 -12.73 13.03 -1.81
CA GLN A 19 -12.38 12.18 -2.94
C GLN A 19 -10.99 12.55 -3.47
N PRO A 20 -10.01 11.62 -3.44
CA PRO A 20 -8.69 11.88 -3.97
C PRO A 20 -8.67 11.79 -5.49
N HIS A 21 -7.74 12.52 -6.10
CA HIS A 21 -7.40 12.38 -7.52
C HIS A 21 -6.12 11.57 -7.62
N PHE A 22 -6.12 10.55 -8.48
CA PHE A 22 -4.90 9.79 -8.73
C PHE A 22 -3.94 10.61 -9.59
N LEU A 23 -2.72 10.77 -9.10
CA LEU A 23 -1.64 11.45 -9.82
C LEU A 23 -0.78 10.41 -10.54
N GLU A 24 -0.01 9.62 -9.79
CA GLU A 24 0.90 8.62 -10.34
C GLU A 24 1.16 7.49 -9.35
N VAL A 25 1.80 6.42 -9.85
CA VAL A 25 2.43 5.38 -9.02
C VAL A 25 3.91 5.49 -9.26
N ASP A 26 4.69 5.72 -8.20
CA ASP A 26 6.13 5.94 -8.29
C ASP A 26 6.89 4.65 -8.59
N HIS A 27 6.96 3.72 -7.63
CA HIS A 27 7.65 2.44 -7.81
C HIS A 27 6.81 1.24 -7.36
N VAL A 28 7.00 0.12 -8.06
CA VAL A 28 6.36 -1.16 -7.76
C VAL A 28 7.42 -2.25 -7.76
N ASP A 29 7.75 -2.72 -6.56
CA ASP A 29 8.74 -3.76 -6.37
C ASP A 29 8.10 -5.13 -6.11
N PHE A 30 8.57 -6.15 -6.83
CA PHE A 30 8.17 -7.53 -6.64
C PHE A 30 9.34 -8.33 -6.03
N PHE A 31 9.37 -8.41 -4.71
CA PHE A 31 10.43 -9.14 -4.00
C PHE A 31 10.33 -10.67 -4.15
N LYS A 32 9.13 -11.20 -4.38
CA LYS A 32 8.87 -12.63 -4.54
C LYS A 32 7.74 -12.88 -5.54
N PRO A 33 7.79 -13.98 -6.30
CA PRO A 33 6.67 -14.39 -7.13
C PRO A 33 5.47 -14.79 -6.26
N VAL A 34 4.26 -14.62 -6.82
CA VAL A 34 3.01 -14.99 -6.17
C VAL A 34 2.37 -16.10 -7.00
N ASP A 35 2.24 -17.29 -6.42
CA ASP A 35 1.62 -18.42 -7.10
C ASP A 35 0.08 -18.30 -7.11
N VAL A 36 -0.55 -18.89 -8.14
CA VAL A 36 -2.01 -19.00 -8.19
C VAL A 36 -2.51 -19.76 -6.96
N GLY A 37 -3.51 -19.20 -6.27
CA GLY A 37 -4.06 -19.76 -5.04
C GLY A 37 -3.38 -19.28 -3.76
N ASN A 38 -2.29 -18.50 -3.84
CA ASN A 38 -1.74 -17.82 -2.66
C ASN A 38 -2.67 -16.69 -2.20
N PHE A 39 -2.78 -16.51 -0.89
CA PHE A 39 -3.52 -15.38 -0.32
C PHE A 39 -2.59 -14.19 -0.15
N LEU A 40 -3.06 -13.01 -0.58
CA LEU A 40 -2.36 -11.75 -0.37
C LEU A 40 -3.03 -10.98 0.76
N ARG A 41 -2.24 -10.62 1.77
CA ARG A 41 -2.62 -9.69 2.83
C ARG A 41 -2.01 -8.33 2.51
N PHE A 42 -2.86 -7.38 2.17
CA PHE A 42 -2.43 -6.01 1.91
C PHE A 42 -2.42 -5.18 3.21
N LYS A 43 -1.41 -4.33 3.35
CA LYS A 43 -1.34 -3.26 4.35
C LYS A 43 -1.16 -1.96 3.58
N SER A 44 -1.82 -0.90 4.03
CA SER A 44 -1.68 0.43 3.44
C SER A 44 -1.43 1.45 4.53
N CYS A 45 -0.55 2.41 4.26
CA CYS A 45 -0.18 3.46 5.20
C CYS A 45 0.09 4.76 4.43
N VAL A 46 -0.39 5.89 4.98
CA VAL A 46 0.04 7.21 4.51
C VAL A 46 1.47 7.42 5.00
N LEU A 47 2.40 7.68 4.09
CA LEU A 47 3.79 7.93 4.43
C LEU A 47 4.01 9.39 4.79
N TYR A 48 3.62 10.30 3.91
CA TYR A 48 3.78 11.73 4.09
C TYR A 48 2.84 12.52 3.17
N THR A 49 2.75 13.83 3.44
CA THR A 49 1.95 14.77 2.66
C THR A 49 2.82 15.92 2.19
N GLU A 50 2.63 16.36 0.96
CA GLU A 50 3.29 17.55 0.41
C GLU A 50 2.27 18.68 0.27
N LEU A 51 2.67 19.87 0.71
CA LEU A 51 1.80 21.05 0.84
C LEU A 51 2.34 22.27 0.08
N GLU A 52 3.21 22.07 -0.91
CA GLU A 52 3.76 23.17 -1.73
C GLU A 52 2.65 23.99 -2.39
N ASN A 53 1.59 23.33 -2.86
CA ASN A 53 0.35 23.96 -3.28
C ASN A 53 -0.77 23.64 -2.27
N PRO A 54 -1.15 24.58 -1.37
CA PRO A 54 -2.20 24.33 -0.39
C PRO A 54 -3.58 24.01 -0.97
N ALA A 55 -3.84 24.38 -2.23
CA ALA A 55 -5.10 24.05 -2.91
C ALA A 55 -5.13 22.60 -3.43
N GLU A 56 -3.97 22.01 -3.66
CA GLU A 56 -3.80 20.66 -4.23
C GLU A 56 -2.74 19.90 -3.43
N PRO A 57 -3.04 19.52 -2.17
CA PRO A 57 -2.10 18.76 -1.35
C PRO A 57 -1.88 17.38 -1.95
N LEU A 58 -0.62 16.92 -1.96
CA LEU A 58 -0.29 15.56 -2.39
C LEU A 58 -0.15 14.65 -1.17
N ILE A 59 -0.62 13.41 -1.31
CA ILE A 59 -0.58 12.41 -0.24
C ILE A 59 0.07 11.16 -0.80
N ASN A 60 1.21 10.80 -0.22
CA ASN A 60 1.97 9.62 -0.62
C ASN A 60 1.55 8.43 0.25
N VAL A 61 1.10 7.36 -0.39
CA VAL A 61 0.59 6.16 0.28
C VAL A 61 1.37 4.94 -0.18
N GLU A 62 1.87 4.20 0.79
CA GLU A 62 2.47 2.89 0.56
C GLU A 62 1.41 1.80 0.65
N VAL A 63 1.52 0.79 -0.21
CA VAL A 63 0.76 -0.45 -0.09
C VAL A 63 1.70 -1.64 -0.20
N VAL A 64 1.77 -2.43 0.88
CA VAL A 64 2.59 -3.64 0.96
C VAL A 64 1.69 -4.86 0.86
N ALA A 65 2.05 -5.80 -0.02
CA ALA A 65 1.37 -7.08 -0.16
C ALA A 65 2.22 -8.21 0.44
N HIS A 66 1.71 -8.86 1.49
CA HIS A 66 2.33 -10.04 2.06
C HIS A 66 1.67 -11.30 1.53
N VAL A 67 2.47 -12.24 1.03
CA VAL A 67 2.01 -13.59 0.72
C VAL A 67 1.76 -14.34 2.03
N THR A 68 0.58 -14.93 2.13
CA THR A 68 0.13 -15.69 3.30
C THR A 68 -0.37 -17.06 2.85
N ARG A 69 0.00 -18.09 3.61
CA ARG A 69 -0.47 -19.46 3.41
C ARG A 69 -1.17 -19.91 4.69
N PRO A 70 -2.49 -19.68 4.81
CA PRO A 70 -3.23 -19.90 6.06
C PRO A 70 -3.11 -21.34 6.55
N GLU A 71 -3.05 -22.31 5.64
CA GLU A 71 -2.84 -23.74 5.92
C GLU A 71 -1.49 -24.05 6.60
N PHE A 72 -0.49 -23.19 6.43
CA PHE A 72 0.81 -23.30 7.09
C PHE A 72 0.94 -22.36 8.32
N ARG A 73 -0.13 -21.64 8.70
CA ARG A 73 -0.15 -20.63 9.79
C ARG A 73 1.06 -19.69 9.77
N ARG A 74 1.56 -19.34 8.58
CA ARG A 74 2.68 -18.42 8.39
C ARG A 74 2.25 -17.34 7.42
N SER A 75 2.18 -16.10 7.91
CA SER A 75 2.48 -14.96 7.06
C SER A 75 3.99 -14.90 6.93
N GLU A 76 4.51 -14.73 5.71
CA GLU A 76 5.88 -14.24 5.55
C GLU A 76 5.89 -12.75 5.93
N ASP A 77 5.54 -12.45 7.17
CA ASP A 77 5.82 -11.16 7.78
C ASP A 77 7.32 -11.18 8.06
N LYS A 78 8.15 -10.63 7.16
CA LYS A 78 9.37 -9.94 7.60
C LYS A 78 8.94 -8.68 8.37
N ALA A 79 8.28 -8.88 9.51
CA ALA A 79 8.09 -7.85 10.50
C ALA A 79 9.46 -7.66 11.16
N GLY A 80 10.18 -6.60 10.81
CA GLY A 80 11.41 -6.27 11.54
C GLY A 80 12.57 -5.65 10.77
N GLU A 81 12.40 -5.17 9.54
CA GLU A 81 13.46 -4.41 8.84
C GLU A 81 12.97 -2.99 8.49
N CYS A 82 12.29 -2.33 9.42
CA CYS A 82 12.39 -0.89 9.56
C CYS A 82 13.55 -0.63 10.53
N ILE A 83 14.77 -0.61 9.99
CA ILE A 83 15.89 -0.02 10.71
C ILE A 83 15.72 1.49 10.53
N LEU A 84 15.50 2.19 11.66
CA LEU A 84 15.66 3.64 11.78
C LEU A 84 17.08 4.06 11.38
#